data_AF-A0A8S2AQU1-F1
#
_entry.id   AF-A0A8S2AQU1-F1
#
_cell.length_a   1.000
_cell.length_b   1.000
_cell.length_c   1.000
_cell.angle_alpha   90.00
_cell.angle_beta   90.00
_cell.angle_gamma   90.00
#
_symmetry.space_group_name_H-M   'P 1'
#
loop_
_entity.id
_entity.type
_entity.pdbx_description
1 polymer ?
#
loop_
_entity_poly.entity_id
_entity_poly.type
_entity_poly.pdbx_seq_one_letter_code
_entity_poly.pdbx_strand_id
1 'polypeptide(L)'
;MPNKVIDMHFHQREEEEDTGESRSSSSRTPRAHFVVYVGTNKKLERFVIPTRFLKSPSFQKLLDNAAEEFGYAEAYRNKIVLPCDVSSFRSLVMFLTSHDKNHLWQMEEVKKRVAFVLIDGLGDVSIPRLGYKTPLQAANIPNLDAIASAGINGLMDPVEVGLGCGSDTAHLSLMGYDPRVYYRGRGAFESMGAGLAMSPGDIAFKSNFATLDEDSGVVVSRRADRHFEEEGPILCAALDGMKLPSFPEYEVRVRYATEHRCGVVVKGPRLSGNISGTDPLKDNRLLLEAKPLDESEEANHTAKVVNELSREISRILVSHPVNVKRAAQGKNIANLVLLRGCGIRIEVPPFHEKHGLWPCMVAPTKIIAGLGMSLGIDILEAPGATGDYRTLLTSKAIAIANALSAPLNRCPNVFEPAEDGHKPGRSDGYDFGFLHIKAIDDAGHDKATLFKVRGLEAVDKAIRQLAKLLWLAESSSNYQYFLCVTGDHSTPVEYGDHSFEPVPFTMCRLKDFVSAVGGESVLLETSLDPFPLPTNVIETEEEDGGKREAPSAISGDSVSELNEIAAARGCLGRFHGGEMMGVITKFLKLDL
;
A
#
# COMPACT_ATOMS: atom_id res chain seq x y z
N MET A 1 38.92 -34.13 -6.03
CA MET A 1 40.03 -33.33 -6.59
C MET A 1 39.71 -31.87 -6.36
N PRO A 2 40.63 -31.04 -5.85
CA PRO A 2 40.28 -29.67 -5.50
C PRO A 2 40.10 -28.84 -6.78
N ASN A 3 38.99 -28.11 -6.82
CA ASN A 3 38.62 -27.18 -7.88
C ASN A 3 39.69 -26.09 -8.05
N LYS A 4 40.32 -26.05 -9.23
CA LYS A 4 41.11 -24.89 -9.66
C LYS A 4 40.15 -23.72 -9.91
N VAL A 5 40.22 -22.72 -9.04
CA VAL A 5 39.71 -21.37 -9.30
C VAL A 5 40.42 -20.87 -10.56
N ILE A 6 39.66 -20.61 -11.62
CA ILE A 6 40.20 -19.94 -12.82
C ILE A 6 40.24 -18.45 -12.47
N ASP A 7 41.43 -17.99 -12.11
CA ASP A 7 41.73 -16.58 -11.89
C ASP A 7 41.58 -15.83 -13.23
N MET A 8 40.73 -14.81 -13.29
CA MET A 8 40.64 -13.93 -14.45
C MET A 8 41.86 -13.00 -14.44
N HIS A 9 42.95 -13.41 -15.08
CA HIS A 9 44.14 -12.58 -15.21
C HIS A 9 43.86 -11.34 -16.08
N PHE A 10 43.79 -10.17 -15.44
CA PHE A 10 43.90 -8.87 -16.11
C PHE A 10 45.38 -8.61 -16.39
N HIS A 11 45.85 -8.99 -17.57
CA HIS A 11 47.19 -8.59 -18.01
C HIS A 11 47.19 -7.10 -18.37
N GLN A 12 47.68 -6.25 -17.46
CA GLN A 12 48.43 -5.07 -17.89
C GLN A 12 49.74 -5.56 -18.52
N ARG A 13 50.07 -5.09 -19.72
CA ARG A 13 51.42 -5.20 -20.24
C ARG A 13 51.96 -3.80 -20.53
N GLU A 14 53.16 -3.62 -20.00
CA GLU A 14 54.04 -2.48 -20.07
C GLU A 14 54.37 -2.10 -21.52
N GLU A 15 54.66 -0.81 -21.69
CA GLU A 15 55.38 -0.28 -22.85
C GLU A 15 56.71 -1.01 -22.97
N GLU A 16 57.03 -1.62 -24.10
CA GLU A 16 58.42 -1.98 -24.39
C GLU A 16 58.80 -1.70 -25.84
N GLU A 17 59.88 -0.93 -25.91
CA GLU A 17 60.77 -0.72 -27.02
C GLU A 17 61.35 -2.03 -27.56
N ASP A 18 61.76 -1.94 -28.83
CA ASP A 18 62.37 -2.98 -29.62
C ASP A 18 63.70 -3.48 -29.04
N THR A 19 63.73 -4.71 -28.51
CA THR A 19 64.92 -5.56 -28.57
C THR A 19 64.50 -7.03 -28.78
N GLY A 20 65.01 -7.61 -29.88
CA GLY A 20 64.66 -8.95 -30.30
C GLY A 20 65.21 -10.04 -29.39
N GLU A 21 64.31 -10.91 -28.91
CA GLU A 21 64.60 -12.33 -28.70
C GLU A 21 63.30 -13.15 -28.68
N SER A 22 63.27 -14.22 -29.48
CA SER A 22 62.10 -15.07 -29.65
C SER A 22 61.85 -15.95 -28.42
N ARG A 23 60.62 -15.93 -27.88
CA ARG A 23 59.95 -17.18 -27.44
C ARG A 23 58.44 -17.03 -27.24
N SER A 24 57.76 -18.00 -27.83
CA SER A 24 56.34 -18.27 -27.84
C SER A 24 55.74 -18.52 -26.45
N SER A 25 54.61 -17.87 -26.14
CA SER A 25 53.48 -18.53 -25.51
C SER A 25 52.18 -17.86 -25.98
N SER A 26 51.25 -18.67 -26.46
CA SER A 26 50.03 -18.25 -27.14
C SER A 26 49.07 -17.48 -26.23
N SER A 27 48.68 -16.26 -26.60
CA SER A 27 47.54 -15.52 -26.03
C SER A 27 46.18 -16.12 -26.48
N ARG A 28 46.07 -17.45 -26.46
CA ARG A 28 44.93 -18.16 -27.02
C ARG A 28 43.72 -17.90 -26.12
N THR A 29 42.70 -17.23 -26.68
CA THR A 29 41.42 -17.02 -25.99
C THR A 29 40.89 -18.37 -25.49
N PRO A 30 40.53 -18.50 -24.19
CA PRO A 30 39.98 -19.75 -23.66
C PRO A 30 38.75 -20.20 -24.44
N ARG A 31 38.49 -21.53 -24.46
CA ARG A 31 37.24 -22.04 -25.07
C ARG A 31 36.02 -21.38 -24.40
N ALA A 32 34.99 -21.12 -25.20
CA ALA A 32 33.77 -20.40 -24.79
C ALA A 32 34.00 -18.95 -24.30
N HIS A 33 35.08 -18.30 -24.76
CA HIS A 33 35.33 -16.87 -24.54
C HIS A 33 35.63 -16.19 -25.88
N PHE A 34 35.39 -14.89 -25.94
CA PHE A 34 35.73 -14.03 -27.07
C PHE A 34 36.38 -12.73 -26.57
N VAL A 35 36.94 -11.96 -27.51
CA VAL A 35 37.73 -10.76 -27.19
C VAL A 35 36.94 -9.52 -27.62
N VAL A 36 36.88 -8.53 -26.73
CA VAL A 36 36.37 -7.20 -27.04
C VAL A 36 37.38 -6.13 -26.66
N TYR A 37 37.30 -4.99 -27.32
CA TYR A 37 38.17 -3.84 -27.12
C TYR A 37 37.33 -2.65 -26.69
N VAL A 38 37.72 -1.99 -25.60
CA VAL A 38 36.93 -0.91 -24.99
C VAL A 38 37.82 0.30 -24.72
N GLY A 39 37.33 1.49 -25.01
CA GLY A 39 38.07 2.74 -24.83
C GLY A 39 38.06 3.62 -26.07
N THR A 40 38.91 4.65 -26.08
CA THR A 40 38.97 5.61 -27.19
C THR A 40 39.96 5.16 -28.26
N ASN A 41 39.85 5.70 -29.48
CA ASN A 41 40.71 5.36 -30.63
C ASN A 41 42.23 5.48 -30.39
N LYS A 42 42.66 6.17 -29.32
CA LYS A 42 44.07 6.29 -28.92
C LYS A 42 44.50 5.30 -27.83
N LYS A 43 43.57 4.66 -27.11
CA LYS A 43 43.85 3.72 -26.01
C LYS A 43 42.69 2.74 -25.83
N LEU A 44 42.77 1.59 -26.50
CA LEU A 44 41.83 0.49 -26.37
C LEU A 44 42.37 -0.55 -25.38
N GLU A 45 41.55 -0.94 -24.40
CA GLU A 45 41.84 -2.04 -23.47
C GLU A 45 41.22 -3.35 -23.98
N ARG A 46 41.99 -4.44 -23.92
CA ARG A 46 41.57 -5.77 -24.38
C ARG A 46 40.93 -6.54 -23.23
N PHE A 47 39.68 -6.96 -23.41
CA PHE A 47 38.95 -7.81 -22.48
C PHE A 47 38.68 -9.18 -23.09
N VAL A 48 38.80 -10.23 -22.27
CA VAL A 48 38.40 -11.60 -22.61
C VAL A 48 37.17 -11.93 -21.80
N ILE A 49 36.05 -12.19 -22.48
CA ILE A 49 34.75 -12.38 -21.83
C ILE A 49 34.06 -13.68 -22.30
N PRO A 50 33.25 -14.32 -21.46
CA PRO A 50 32.54 -15.54 -21.83
C PRO A 50 31.56 -15.32 -23.00
N THR A 51 31.50 -16.25 -23.96
CA THR A 51 30.55 -16.18 -25.08
C THR A 51 29.09 -16.21 -24.64
N ARG A 52 28.79 -16.67 -23.41
CA ARG A 52 27.44 -16.60 -22.83
C ARG A 52 26.93 -15.17 -22.63
N PHE A 53 27.81 -14.18 -22.50
CA PHE A 53 27.38 -12.77 -22.37
C PHE A 53 26.69 -12.26 -23.63
N LEU A 54 26.88 -12.90 -24.79
CA LEU A 54 26.16 -12.60 -26.03
C LEU A 54 24.62 -12.79 -25.90
N LYS A 55 24.13 -13.46 -24.86
CA LYS A 55 22.71 -13.60 -24.56
C LYS A 55 22.15 -12.52 -23.62
N SER A 56 22.99 -11.69 -23.03
CA SER A 56 22.55 -10.62 -22.12
C SER A 56 21.99 -9.44 -22.94
N PRO A 57 20.77 -8.95 -22.65
CA PRO A 57 20.18 -7.81 -23.38
C PRO A 57 21.06 -6.56 -23.33
N SER A 58 21.64 -6.25 -22.18
CA SER A 58 22.56 -5.10 -22.03
C SER A 58 23.82 -5.25 -22.87
N PHE A 59 24.32 -6.48 -23.03
CA PHE A 59 25.49 -6.76 -23.85
C PHE A 59 25.16 -6.75 -25.35
N GLN A 60 23.96 -7.24 -25.74
CA GLN A 60 23.47 -7.17 -27.11
C GLN A 60 23.31 -5.72 -27.57
N LYS A 61 22.66 -4.87 -26.75
CA LYS A 61 22.55 -3.43 -27.05
C LYS A 61 23.91 -2.76 -27.25
N LEU A 62 24.93 -3.18 -26.49
CA LEU A 62 26.28 -2.66 -26.64
C LEU A 62 26.94 -3.11 -27.97
N LEU A 63 26.62 -4.32 -28.44
CA LEU A 63 27.06 -4.81 -29.75
C LEU A 63 26.31 -4.15 -30.90
N ASP A 64 25.02 -3.87 -30.74
CA ASP A 64 24.23 -3.15 -31.74
C ASP A 64 24.75 -1.72 -31.88
N ASN A 65 24.97 -1.02 -30.76
CA ASN A 65 25.60 0.31 -30.76
C ASN A 65 27.01 0.27 -31.38
N ALA A 66 27.79 -0.79 -31.12
CA ALA A 66 29.10 -0.96 -31.74
C ALA A 66 29.03 -1.11 -33.27
N ALA A 67 28.04 -1.86 -33.75
CA ALA A 67 27.80 -2.04 -35.18
C ALA A 67 27.37 -0.73 -35.85
N GLU A 68 26.54 0.07 -35.18
CA GLU A 68 26.12 1.40 -35.65
C GLU A 68 27.28 2.40 -35.68
N GLU A 69 28.11 2.45 -34.63
CA GLU A 69 29.15 3.47 -34.48
C GLU A 69 30.41 3.18 -35.31
N PHE A 70 30.88 1.93 -35.34
CA PHE A 70 32.16 1.57 -35.97
C PHE A 70 32.00 0.86 -37.32
N GLY A 71 30.82 0.31 -37.61
CA GLY A 71 30.56 -0.49 -38.81
C GLY A 71 31.56 -1.65 -38.99
N TYR A 72 31.68 -2.12 -40.24
CA TYR A 72 32.68 -3.12 -40.64
C TYR A 72 33.95 -2.51 -41.24
N ALA A 73 34.33 -1.32 -40.75
CA ALA A 73 35.45 -0.57 -41.32
C ALA A 73 36.77 -1.36 -41.23
N GLU A 74 37.64 -1.18 -42.23
CA GLU A 74 38.89 -1.92 -42.37
C GLU A 74 39.87 -1.69 -41.20
N ALA A 75 39.75 -0.54 -40.52
CA ALA A 75 40.50 -0.22 -39.28
C ALA A 75 40.15 -1.11 -38.07
N TYR A 76 38.98 -1.74 -38.08
CA TYR A 76 38.49 -2.62 -37.00
C TYR A 76 38.29 -4.07 -37.47
N ARG A 77 38.80 -4.41 -38.66
CA ARG A 77 38.76 -5.76 -39.21
C ARG A 77 39.40 -6.73 -38.20
N ASN A 78 38.61 -7.71 -37.75
CA ASN A 78 38.96 -8.71 -36.72
C ASN A 78 38.96 -8.22 -35.25
N LYS A 79 38.36 -7.06 -34.94
CA LYS A 79 38.17 -6.56 -33.56
C LYS A 79 36.71 -6.21 -33.31
N ILE A 80 36.18 -6.62 -32.17
CA ILE A 80 34.89 -6.14 -31.66
C ILE A 80 35.21 -4.95 -30.75
N VAL A 81 34.90 -3.73 -31.19
CA VAL A 81 35.14 -2.49 -30.43
C VAL A 81 33.81 -2.02 -29.85
N LEU A 82 33.75 -1.75 -28.55
CA LEU A 82 32.51 -1.38 -27.87
C LEU A 82 32.50 0.12 -27.52
N PRO A 83 31.39 0.84 -27.79
CA PRO A 83 31.31 2.30 -27.63
C PRO A 83 30.98 2.68 -26.19
N CYS A 84 31.91 2.40 -25.28
CA CYS A 84 31.77 2.80 -23.88
C CYS A 84 33.13 3.05 -23.24
N ASP A 85 33.15 3.78 -22.13
CA ASP A 85 34.34 3.93 -21.33
C ASP A 85 34.66 2.63 -20.57
N VAL A 86 35.94 2.44 -20.28
CA VAL A 86 36.47 1.23 -19.62
C VAL A 86 35.83 1.01 -18.25
N SER A 87 35.50 2.06 -17.51
CA SER A 87 34.94 1.93 -16.16
C SER A 87 33.50 1.42 -16.18
N SER A 88 32.67 1.95 -17.09
CA SER A 88 31.31 1.46 -17.32
C SER A 88 31.30 0.00 -17.78
N PHE A 89 32.21 -0.37 -18.67
CA PHE A 89 32.34 -1.76 -19.12
C PHE A 89 32.75 -2.71 -18.00
N ARG A 90 33.70 -2.30 -17.14
CA ARG A 90 34.11 -3.11 -15.98
C ARG A 90 32.95 -3.31 -15.00
N SER A 91 32.13 -2.29 -14.75
CA SER A 91 30.93 -2.42 -13.92
C SER A 91 29.91 -3.41 -14.52
N LEU A 92 29.68 -3.34 -15.83
CA LEU A 92 28.80 -4.28 -16.52
C LEU A 92 29.33 -5.72 -16.42
N VAL A 93 30.62 -5.94 -16.67
CA VAL A 93 31.24 -7.27 -16.57
C VAL A 93 31.18 -7.78 -15.13
N MET A 94 31.45 -6.95 -14.12
CA MET A 94 31.33 -7.34 -12.71
C MET A 94 29.88 -7.73 -12.36
N PHE A 95 28.90 -6.96 -12.82
CA PHE A 95 27.49 -7.27 -12.66
C PHE A 95 27.16 -8.64 -13.26
N LEU A 96 27.49 -8.87 -14.54
CA LEU A 96 27.21 -10.14 -15.23
C LEU A 96 27.95 -11.33 -14.60
N THR A 97 29.16 -11.10 -14.05
CA THR A 97 29.97 -12.15 -13.42
C THR A 97 29.50 -12.48 -12.00
N SER A 98 28.97 -11.51 -11.25
CA SER A 98 28.40 -11.74 -9.91
C SER A 98 27.13 -12.61 -9.94
N HIS A 99 26.38 -12.55 -11.04
CA HIS A 99 25.20 -13.39 -11.29
C HIS A 99 25.59 -14.80 -11.81
N ASP A 100 26.86 -15.03 -12.16
CA ASP A 100 27.37 -16.26 -12.79
C ASP A 100 27.64 -17.40 -11.77
N LYS A 101 27.82 -17.07 -10.48
CA LYS A 101 28.04 -18.11 -9.45
C LYS A 101 26.77 -18.84 -9.01
N ASN A 102 25.59 -18.40 -9.47
CA ASN A 102 24.31 -18.97 -9.06
C ASN A 102 23.56 -19.77 -10.15
N HIS A 103 24.15 -20.03 -11.32
CA HIS A 103 23.39 -20.64 -12.43
C HIS A 103 23.96 -21.95 -13.00
N LEU A 104 23.53 -23.06 -12.40
CA LEU A 104 22.92 -24.12 -13.22
C LEU A 104 21.55 -23.58 -13.67
N TRP A 105 21.25 -23.65 -14.97
CA TRP A 105 20.02 -23.12 -15.55
C TRP A 105 18.78 -23.89 -15.02
N GLN A 106 18.19 -23.42 -13.93
CA GLN A 106 16.74 -23.37 -13.82
C GLN A 106 16.32 -22.14 -14.63
N MET A 107 15.36 -22.28 -15.55
CA MET A 107 14.68 -21.12 -16.13
C MET A 107 14.23 -20.26 -14.97
N GLU A 108 14.68 -19.00 -14.87
CA GLU A 108 14.21 -18.12 -13.80
C GLU A 108 12.69 -18.07 -13.86
N GLU A 109 12.08 -18.58 -12.79
CA GLU A 109 10.63 -18.71 -12.68
C GLU A 109 10.00 -17.31 -12.81
N VAL A 110 8.99 -17.18 -13.67
CA VAL A 110 8.27 -15.91 -13.87
C VAL A 110 7.71 -15.45 -12.53
N LYS A 111 8.10 -14.25 -12.09
CA LYS A 111 7.69 -13.70 -10.80
C LYS A 111 6.34 -13.00 -10.94
N LYS A 112 5.31 -13.57 -10.33
CA LYS A 112 3.94 -13.07 -10.42
C LYS A 112 3.67 -12.04 -9.33
N ARG A 113 3.14 -10.87 -9.71
CA ARG A 113 2.90 -9.74 -8.80
C ARG A 113 1.49 -9.16 -8.99
N VAL A 114 0.83 -8.79 -7.90
CA VAL A 114 -0.54 -8.29 -7.92
C VAL A 114 -0.56 -6.82 -7.54
N ALA A 115 -1.13 -5.99 -8.40
CA ALA A 115 -1.59 -4.66 -8.03
C ALA A 115 -3.08 -4.76 -7.67
N PHE A 116 -3.36 -4.72 -6.37
CA PHE A 116 -4.69 -4.78 -5.80
C PHE A 116 -5.18 -3.37 -5.50
N VAL A 117 -6.26 -2.94 -6.15
CA VAL A 117 -6.85 -1.61 -5.96
C VAL A 117 -8.18 -1.76 -5.23
N LEU A 118 -8.24 -1.22 -4.02
CA LEU A 118 -9.46 -1.19 -3.23
C LEU A 118 -10.10 0.19 -3.27
N ILE A 119 -11.31 0.25 -3.82
CA ILE A 119 -12.14 1.45 -3.86
C ILE A 119 -13.10 1.39 -2.67
N ASP A 120 -12.81 2.15 -1.62
CA ASP A 120 -13.60 2.15 -0.38
C ASP A 120 -15.05 2.59 -0.69
N GLY A 121 -16.04 1.85 -0.16
CA GLY A 121 -17.46 2.15 -0.39
C GLY A 121 -17.92 2.06 -1.87
N LEU A 122 -17.26 1.23 -2.69
CA LEU A 122 -17.51 1.09 -4.13
C LEU A 122 -18.98 0.80 -4.46
N GLY A 123 -19.58 -0.14 -3.75
CA GLY A 123 -20.94 -0.59 -4.04
C GLY A 123 -21.98 0.49 -3.73
N ASP A 124 -23.03 0.52 -4.54
CA ASP A 124 -24.16 1.42 -4.39
C ASP A 124 -25.48 0.74 -4.80
N VAL A 125 -26.56 1.51 -4.79
CA VAL A 125 -27.88 1.08 -5.25
C VAL A 125 -28.33 1.87 -6.48
N SER A 126 -29.38 1.39 -7.14
CA SER A 126 -29.99 2.10 -8.25
C SER A 126 -30.51 3.48 -7.84
N ILE A 127 -30.05 4.53 -8.51
CA ILE A 127 -30.42 5.91 -8.19
C ILE A 127 -31.39 6.45 -9.25
N PRO A 128 -32.62 6.87 -8.89
CA PRO A 128 -33.60 7.38 -9.85
C PRO A 128 -33.07 8.52 -10.73
N ARG A 129 -32.30 9.46 -10.14
CA ARG A 129 -31.73 10.62 -10.86
C ARG A 129 -30.64 10.25 -11.88
N LEU A 130 -30.10 9.03 -11.81
CA LEU A 130 -29.15 8.50 -12.80
C LEU A 130 -29.84 7.54 -13.79
N GLY A 131 -31.18 7.64 -13.94
CA GLY A 131 -31.94 6.71 -14.77
C GLY A 131 -31.95 5.29 -14.20
N TYR A 132 -32.01 5.16 -12.87
CA TYR A 132 -31.96 3.88 -12.12
C TYR A 132 -30.65 3.10 -12.25
N LYS A 133 -29.57 3.77 -12.68
CA LYS A 133 -28.20 3.25 -12.60
C LYS A 133 -27.58 3.49 -11.23
N THR A 134 -26.60 2.67 -10.85
CA THR A 134 -25.68 2.97 -9.74
C THR A 134 -24.67 4.05 -10.18
N PRO A 135 -23.96 4.73 -9.28
CA PRO A 135 -22.87 5.64 -9.65
C PRO A 135 -21.79 4.95 -10.50
N LEU A 136 -21.50 3.67 -10.22
CA LEU A 136 -20.53 2.89 -10.98
C LEU A 136 -21.01 2.62 -12.41
N GLN A 137 -22.31 2.31 -12.60
CA GLN A 137 -22.91 2.19 -13.94
C GLN A 137 -23.03 3.51 -14.70
N ALA A 138 -23.08 4.64 -13.99
CA ALA A 138 -23.20 5.96 -14.59
C ALA A 138 -21.83 6.57 -14.96
N ALA A 139 -20.76 6.18 -14.27
CA ALA A 139 -19.41 6.69 -14.51
C ALA A 139 -18.83 6.19 -15.83
N ASN A 140 -18.10 7.05 -16.55
CA ASN A 140 -17.32 6.64 -17.71
C ASN A 140 -16.00 5.97 -17.29
N ILE A 141 -15.99 4.64 -17.24
CA ILE A 141 -14.91 3.83 -16.65
C ILE A 141 -14.26 2.80 -17.60
N PRO A 142 -13.73 3.21 -18.77
CA PRO A 142 -13.19 2.27 -19.76
C PRO A 142 -12.10 1.33 -19.27
N ASN A 143 -11.27 1.76 -18.33
CA ASN A 143 -10.15 0.95 -17.85
C ASN A 143 -10.64 -0.10 -16.85
N LEU A 144 -11.59 0.23 -15.99
CA LEU A 144 -12.26 -0.75 -15.13
C LEU A 144 -13.07 -1.77 -15.95
N ASP A 145 -13.79 -1.30 -16.97
CA ASP A 145 -14.47 -2.18 -17.94
C ASP A 145 -13.46 -3.07 -18.69
N ALA A 146 -12.28 -2.53 -19.05
CA ALA A 146 -11.22 -3.30 -19.69
C ALA A 146 -10.70 -4.43 -18.77
N ILE A 147 -10.52 -4.18 -17.47
CA ILE A 147 -10.15 -5.22 -16.50
C ILE A 147 -11.24 -6.31 -16.44
N ALA A 148 -12.52 -5.90 -16.37
CA ALA A 148 -13.64 -6.85 -16.37
C ALA A 148 -13.69 -7.69 -17.65
N SER A 149 -13.56 -7.06 -18.82
CA SER A 149 -13.59 -7.71 -20.13
C SER A 149 -12.42 -8.66 -20.38
N ALA A 150 -11.30 -8.46 -19.68
CA ALA A 150 -10.07 -9.22 -19.85
C ALA A 150 -9.84 -10.26 -18.73
N GLY A 151 -10.79 -10.38 -17.81
CA GLY A 151 -10.61 -11.03 -16.52
C GLY A 151 -11.72 -11.97 -16.08
N ILE A 152 -11.66 -12.32 -14.80
CA ILE A 152 -12.71 -13.05 -14.09
C ILE A 152 -13.45 -12.09 -13.16
N ASN A 153 -14.76 -12.29 -13.04
CA ASN A 153 -15.66 -11.36 -12.39
C ASN A 153 -16.57 -12.08 -11.38
N GLY A 154 -17.05 -11.36 -10.38
CA GLY A 154 -18.00 -11.86 -9.41
C GLY A 154 -18.53 -10.80 -8.46
N LEU A 155 -19.45 -11.21 -7.59
CA LEU A 155 -19.92 -10.44 -6.45
C LEU A 155 -19.31 -10.97 -5.16
N MET A 156 -18.88 -10.06 -4.30
CA MET A 156 -18.26 -10.38 -3.03
C MET A 156 -19.07 -9.83 -1.88
N ASP A 157 -19.46 -10.68 -0.94
CA ASP A 157 -19.97 -10.26 0.37
C ASP A 157 -18.77 -10.03 1.31
N PRO A 158 -18.47 -8.80 1.74
CA PRO A 158 -17.22 -8.52 2.44
C PRO A 158 -16.99 -9.38 3.69
N VAL A 159 -18.04 -9.58 4.48
CA VAL A 159 -17.97 -10.38 5.72
C VAL A 159 -19.00 -11.49 5.78
N GLU A 160 -20.25 -11.26 5.36
CA GLU A 160 -21.25 -12.32 5.11
C GLU A 160 -22.46 -11.70 4.40
N VAL A 161 -23.30 -12.56 3.83
CA VAL A 161 -24.54 -12.14 3.17
C VAL A 161 -25.42 -11.37 4.14
N GLY A 162 -25.79 -10.13 3.78
CA GLY A 162 -26.75 -9.33 4.54
C GLY A 162 -26.16 -8.58 5.75
N LEU A 163 -24.84 -8.60 5.94
CA LEU A 163 -24.18 -7.87 7.02
C LEU A 163 -23.53 -6.57 6.52
N GLY A 164 -24.06 -5.42 6.95
CA GLY A 164 -23.35 -4.15 6.86
C GLY A 164 -22.16 -4.16 7.81
N CYS A 165 -20.97 -3.81 7.31
CA CYS A 165 -19.72 -3.94 8.06
C CYS A 165 -18.88 -2.67 8.01
N GLY A 166 -18.01 -2.49 9.00
CA GLY A 166 -17.05 -1.40 9.00
C GLY A 166 -15.81 -1.76 8.18
N SER A 167 -15.08 -0.74 7.70
CA SER A 167 -13.87 -0.92 6.89
C SER A 167 -12.82 -1.79 7.59
N ASP A 168 -12.71 -1.72 8.92
CA ASP A 168 -11.85 -2.57 9.73
C ASP A 168 -12.18 -4.07 9.61
N THR A 169 -13.44 -4.42 9.86
CA THR A 169 -13.90 -5.81 9.76
C THR A 169 -13.89 -6.33 8.33
N ALA A 170 -14.22 -5.46 7.36
CA ALA A 170 -14.17 -5.78 5.94
C ALA A 170 -12.73 -6.10 5.51
N HIS A 171 -11.78 -5.20 5.75
CA HIS A 171 -10.39 -5.39 5.36
C HIS A 171 -9.75 -6.62 6.03
N LEU A 172 -10.07 -6.93 7.29
CA LEU A 172 -9.63 -8.18 7.91
C LEU A 172 -10.13 -9.39 7.12
N SER A 173 -11.43 -9.44 6.83
CA SER A 173 -12.05 -10.52 6.07
C SER A 173 -11.43 -10.66 4.68
N LEU A 174 -11.32 -9.56 3.92
CA LEU A 174 -10.72 -9.56 2.58
C LEU A 174 -9.28 -10.06 2.57
N MET A 175 -8.49 -9.70 3.59
CA MET A 175 -7.12 -10.18 3.75
C MET A 175 -7.05 -11.63 4.24
N GLY A 176 -8.17 -12.34 4.37
CA GLY A 176 -8.28 -13.74 4.77
C GLY A 176 -8.25 -13.98 6.29
N TYR A 177 -8.48 -12.95 7.11
CA TYR A 177 -8.55 -13.05 8.56
C TYR A 177 -10.00 -12.91 9.03
N ASP A 178 -10.57 -13.98 9.60
CA ASP A 178 -11.95 -13.94 10.08
C ASP A 178 -12.12 -12.86 11.17
N PRO A 179 -12.91 -11.80 10.93
CA PRO A 179 -13.10 -10.75 11.92
C PRO A 179 -13.78 -11.28 13.19
N ARG A 180 -14.61 -12.33 13.14
CA ARG A 180 -15.23 -12.91 14.35
C ARG A 180 -14.20 -13.53 15.28
N VAL A 181 -13.11 -14.03 14.72
CA VAL A 181 -12.01 -14.64 15.47
C VAL A 181 -11.03 -13.58 15.95
N TYR A 182 -10.61 -12.67 15.07
CA TYR A 182 -9.45 -11.80 15.33
C TYR A 182 -9.79 -10.36 15.69
N TYR A 183 -10.94 -9.82 15.28
CA TYR A 183 -11.24 -8.41 15.54
C TYR A 183 -11.45 -8.18 17.04
N ARG A 184 -10.76 -7.16 17.57
CA ARG A 184 -10.76 -6.81 19.00
C ARG A 184 -10.76 -5.30 19.22
N GLY A 185 -11.54 -4.58 18.42
CA GLY A 185 -11.75 -3.14 18.56
C GLY A 185 -10.83 -2.25 17.70
N ARG A 186 -11.31 -1.04 17.40
CA ARG A 186 -10.66 -0.07 16.49
C ARG A 186 -9.46 0.66 17.08
N GLY A 187 -9.42 0.82 18.40
CA GLY A 187 -8.48 1.71 19.08
C GLY A 187 -7.01 1.40 18.74
N ALA A 188 -6.66 0.11 18.68
CA ALA A 188 -5.32 -0.33 18.31
C ALA A 188 -4.94 0.07 16.88
N PHE A 189 -5.81 -0.19 15.89
CA PHE A 189 -5.54 0.16 14.50
C PHE A 189 -5.39 1.67 14.30
N GLU A 190 -6.29 2.47 14.86
CA GLU A 190 -6.18 3.93 14.74
C GLU A 190 -4.89 4.46 15.39
N SER A 191 -4.51 3.93 16.55
CA SER A 191 -3.32 4.36 17.29
C SER A 191 -2.02 3.97 16.57
N MET A 192 -1.94 2.74 16.07
CA MET A 192 -0.81 2.30 15.25
C MET A 192 -0.66 3.13 13.98
N GLY A 193 -1.76 3.40 13.26
CA GLY A 193 -1.75 4.27 12.09
C GLY A 193 -1.29 5.69 12.39
N ALA A 194 -1.64 6.21 13.58
CA ALA A 194 -1.19 7.51 14.08
C ALA A 194 0.29 7.50 14.55
N GLY A 195 0.98 6.36 14.45
CA GLY A 195 2.40 6.23 14.75
C GLY A 195 2.71 5.89 16.21
N LEU A 196 1.73 5.43 17.00
CA LEU A 196 2.04 4.82 18.29
C LEU A 196 2.50 3.37 18.08
N ALA A 197 3.76 3.07 18.40
CA ALA A 197 4.23 1.69 18.36
C ALA A 197 3.54 0.85 19.44
N MET A 198 3.01 -0.28 19.02
CA MET A 198 2.32 -1.26 19.87
C MET A 198 2.91 -2.63 19.59
N SER A 199 2.88 -3.53 20.57
CA SER A 199 3.18 -4.97 20.51
C SER A 199 1.88 -5.78 20.62
N PRO A 200 1.80 -7.02 20.09
CA PRO A 200 0.59 -7.84 20.29
C PRO A 200 0.28 -7.96 21.78
N GLY A 201 -1.00 -7.79 22.13
CA GLY A 201 -1.46 -7.72 23.53
C GLY A 201 -1.51 -6.31 24.14
N ASP A 202 -0.86 -5.30 23.55
CA ASP A 202 -1.02 -3.90 23.98
C ASP A 202 -2.43 -3.41 23.67
N ILE A 203 -3.00 -2.55 24.53
CA ILE A 203 -4.29 -1.90 24.27
C ILE A 203 -4.11 -0.45 23.87
N ALA A 204 -5.08 0.08 23.14
CA ALA A 204 -5.15 1.49 22.82
C ALA A 204 -6.57 2.03 22.81
N PHE A 205 -6.67 3.34 23.01
CA PHE A 205 -7.91 4.09 23.02
C PHE A 205 -7.83 5.22 22.02
N LYS A 206 -8.89 5.35 21.22
CA LYS A 206 -9.22 6.64 20.63
C LYS A 206 -9.65 7.54 21.77
N SER A 207 -9.05 8.70 21.90
CA SER A 207 -9.25 9.51 23.09
C SER A 207 -9.50 10.97 22.77
N ASN A 208 -10.19 11.66 23.66
CA ASN A 208 -10.53 13.07 23.52
C ASN A 208 -10.07 13.85 24.75
N PHE A 209 -9.36 14.95 24.54
CA PHE A 209 -9.22 15.98 25.56
C PHE A 209 -10.58 16.59 25.88
N ALA A 210 -10.92 16.63 27.17
CA ALA A 210 -12.22 17.00 27.68
C ALA A 210 -12.11 17.90 28.91
N THR A 211 -13.24 18.50 29.26
CA THR A 211 -13.42 19.35 30.44
C THR A 211 -14.30 18.60 31.44
N LEU A 212 -13.70 18.27 32.57
CA LEU A 212 -14.34 17.69 33.75
C LEU A 212 -14.54 18.79 34.79
N ASP A 213 -15.75 18.88 35.32
CA ASP A 213 -16.01 19.59 36.57
C ASP A 213 -15.67 18.66 37.74
N GLU A 214 -14.60 18.97 38.49
CA GLU A 214 -14.06 18.12 39.55
C GLU A 214 -15.00 18.01 40.75
N ASP A 215 -15.80 19.05 41.02
CA ASP A 215 -16.71 19.07 42.17
C ASP A 215 -17.91 18.15 41.96
N SER A 216 -18.46 18.14 40.74
CA SER A 216 -19.64 17.33 40.41
C SER A 216 -19.31 15.98 39.74
N GLY A 217 -18.09 15.81 39.24
CA GLY A 217 -17.69 14.66 38.42
C GLY A 217 -18.31 14.65 37.01
N VAL A 218 -18.89 15.78 36.57
CA VAL A 218 -19.57 15.91 35.28
C VAL A 218 -18.60 16.31 34.18
N VAL A 219 -18.61 15.55 33.09
CA VAL A 219 -17.94 15.93 31.84
C VAL A 219 -18.76 17.00 31.15
N VAL A 220 -18.41 18.28 31.36
CA VAL A 220 -19.13 19.44 30.82
C VAL A 220 -18.93 19.58 29.32
N SER A 221 -17.73 19.25 28.84
CA SER A 221 -17.43 19.19 27.41
C SER A 221 -16.55 18.00 27.10
N ARG A 222 -17.00 17.12 26.20
CA ARG A 222 -16.20 16.00 25.69
C ARG A 222 -15.13 16.41 24.68
N ARG A 223 -15.11 17.70 24.32
CA ARG A 223 -14.18 18.28 23.34
C ARG A 223 -13.69 19.59 23.92
N ALA A 224 -12.53 19.58 24.56
CA ALA A 224 -11.98 20.77 25.20
C ALA A 224 -11.84 21.93 24.20
N ASP A 225 -11.37 21.64 22.99
CA ASP A 225 -11.31 22.57 21.87
C ASP A 225 -11.30 21.85 20.54
N ARG A 226 -11.74 22.51 19.46
CA ARG A 226 -11.49 22.03 18.10
C ARG A 226 -10.20 22.60 17.51
N HIS A 227 -9.75 23.75 17.99
CA HIS A 227 -8.47 24.33 17.60
C HIS A 227 -7.44 24.02 18.69
N PHE A 228 -6.93 22.79 18.65
CA PHE A 228 -6.08 22.23 19.70
C PHE A 228 -4.68 21.83 19.20
N GLU A 229 -4.31 22.27 18.00
CA GLU A 229 -3.08 21.90 17.31
C GLU A 229 -1.82 22.43 18.00
N GLU A 230 -1.91 23.56 18.71
CA GLU A 230 -0.80 24.14 19.46
C GLU A 230 -0.67 23.52 20.86
N GLU A 231 -1.80 23.31 21.54
CA GLU A 231 -1.83 22.92 22.96
C GLU A 231 -1.87 21.40 23.14
N GLY A 232 -2.51 20.67 22.23
CA GLY A 232 -2.64 19.22 22.26
C GLY A 232 -1.30 18.48 22.29
N PRO A 233 -0.32 18.80 21.43
CA PRO A 233 1.01 18.20 21.50
C PRO A 233 1.71 18.44 22.85
N ILE A 234 1.54 19.62 23.45
CA ILE A 234 2.14 19.96 24.75
C ILE A 234 1.52 19.10 25.86
N LEU A 235 0.19 18.97 25.88
CA LEU A 235 -0.49 18.13 26.87
C LEU A 235 -0.19 16.64 26.67
N CYS A 236 -0.12 16.16 25.41
CA CYS A 236 0.30 14.79 25.14
C CYS A 236 1.73 14.53 25.64
N ALA A 237 2.66 15.46 25.42
CA ALA A 237 4.03 15.32 25.93
C ALA A 237 4.10 15.27 27.46
N ALA A 238 3.20 15.96 28.17
CA ALA A 238 3.10 15.88 29.63
C ALA A 238 2.53 14.53 30.14
N LEU A 239 1.77 13.82 29.31
CA LEU A 239 1.17 12.52 29.62
C LEU A 239 2.01 11.33 29.12
N ASP A 240 2.81 11.51 28.06
CA ASP A 240 3.63 10.45 27.48
C ASP A 240 4.67 9.93 28.48
N GLY A 241 4.69 8.62 28.70
CA GLY A 241 5.60 7.99 29.67
C GLY A 241 5.19 8.13 31.14
N MET A 242 3.99 8.66 31.44
CA MET A 242 3.50 8.76 32.81
C MET A 242 3.40 7.38 33.50
N LYS A 243 3.50 7.39 34.84
CA LYS A 243 3.52 6.17 35.66
C LYS A 243 2.16 5.92 36.31
N LEU A 244 1.81 4.64 36.42
CA LEU A 244 0.66 4.16 37.16
C LEU A 244 1.16 3.59 38.50
N PRO A 245 0.94 4.25 39.64
CA PRO A 245 1.53 3.87 40.92
C PRO A 245 1.24 2.43 41.37
N SER A 246 0.02 1.93 41.11
CA SER A 246 -0.37 0.56 41.47
C SER A 246 0.06 -0.47 40.43
N PHE A 247 0.52 -0.01 39.26
CA PHE A 247 0.84 -0.82 38.08
C PHE A 247 2.18 -0.38 37.46
N PRO A 248 3.30 -0.42 38.22
CA PRO A 248 4.58 0.15 37.81
C PRO A 248 5.23 -0.53 36.60
N GLU A 249 4.82 -1.76 36.27
CA GLU A 249 5.28 -2.52 35.10
C GLU A 249 4.63 -2.08 33.78
N TYR A 250 3.62 -1.23 33.83
CA TYR A 250 2.90 -0.76 32.65
C TYR A 250 3.54 0.52 32.09
N GLU A 251 3.61 0.60 30.76
CA GLU A 251 4.05 1.79 30.02
C GLU A 251 2.82 2.45 29.38
N VAL A 252 2.71 3.77 29.54
CA VAL A 252 1.66 4.56 28.89
C VAL A 252 2.31 5.45 27.84
N ARG A 253 1.77 5.43 26.63
CA ARG A 253 2.18 6.31 25.53
C ARG A 253 1.01 7.13 25.03
N VAL A 254 1.23 8.42 24.83
CA VAL A 254 0.18 9.37 24.44
C VAL A 254 0.68 10.20 23.28
N ARG A 255 -0.09 10.23 22.19
CA ARG A 255 0.27 11.01 21.01
C ARG A 255 -0.92 11.83 20.54
N TYR A 256 -0.63 13.08 20.21
CA TYR A 256 -1.62 13.99 19.65
C TYR A 256 -2.07 13.50 18.27
N ALA A 257 -3.36 13.64 17.98
CA ALA A 257 -3.90 13.38 16.65
C ALA A 257 -4.29 14.69 15.96
N THR A 258 -5.55 15.11 16.04
CA THR A 258 -6.06 16.33 15.40
C THR A 258 -7.25 16.85 16.19
N GLU A 259 -7.43 18.17 16.25
CA GLU A 259 -8.38 18.83 17.15
C GLU A 259 -8.19 18.30 18.60
N HIS A 260 -9.27 18.16 19.37
CA HIS A 260 -9.32 17.49 20.68
C HIS A 260 -8.83 16.03 20.73
N ARG A 261 -8.48 15.37 19.62
CA ARG A 261 -8.23 13.91 19.61
C ARG A 261 -6.78 13.57 19.94
N CYS A 262 -6.59 12.48 20.66
CA CYS A 262 -5.30 11.84 20.90
C CYS A 262 -5.43 10.31 20.92
N GLY A 263 -4.32 9.61 20.73
CA GLY A 263 -4.20 8.18 20.97
C GLY A 263 -3.55 7.92 22.32
N VAL A 264 -4.08 6.97 23.08
CA VAL A 264 -3.49 6.51 24.35
C VAL A 264 -3.24 5.01 24.24
N VAL A 265 -1.98 4.59 24.33
CA VAL A 265 -1.56 3.19 24.36
C VAL A 265 -1.13 2.80 25.76
N VAL A 266 -1.55 1.63 26.20
CA VAL A 266 -1.11 1.00 27.45
C VAL A 266 -0.45 -0.33 27.10
N LYS A 267 0.80 -0.49 27.54
CA LYS A 267 1.60 -1.69 27.35
C LYS A 267 1.83 -2.37 28.68
N GLY A 268 1.73 -3.70 28.70
CA GLY A 268 1.97 -4.49 29.88
C GLY A 268 1.28 -5.85 29.83
N PRO A 269 1.50 -6.70 30.85
CA PRO A 269 0.97 -8.06 30.86
C PRO A 269 -0.55 -8.09 31.07
N ARG A 270 -1.20 -9.20 30.66
CA ARG A 270 -2.61 -9.52 30.98
C ARG A 270 -3.61 -8.40 30.68
N LEU A 271 -3.41 -7.70 29.57
CA LEU A 271 -4.36 -6.71 29.08
C LEU A 271 -5.44 -7.37 28.22
N SER A 272 -6.63 -6.79 28.24
CA SER A 272 -7.78 -7.18 27.43
C SER A 272 -8.43 -5.97 26.77
N GLY A 273 -8.84 -6.13 25.52
CA GLY A 273 -9.65 -5.14 24.81
C GLY A 273 -11.13 -5.11 25.25
N ASN A 274 -11.60 -6.14 25.96
CA ASN A 274 -13.01 -6.33 26.32
C ASN A 274 -13.40 -5.56 27.59
N ILE A 275 -13.23 -4.25 27.54
CA ILE A 275 -13.61 -3.33 28.61
C ILE A 275 -14.40 -2.13 28.05
N SER A 276 -15.25 -1.51 28.86
CA SER A 276 -15.83 -0.22 28.54
C SER A 276 -14.78 0.90 28.66
N GLY A 277 -15.06 2.04 28.02
CA GLY A 277 -14.28 3.26 28.19
C GLY A 277 -14.76 4.12 29.37
N THR A 278 -14.15 5.30 29.52
CA THR A 278 -14.55 6.34 30.47
C THR A 278 -15.44 7.42 29.85
N ASP A 279 -15.52 7.49 28.51
CA ASP A 279 -16.35 8.47 27.79
C ASP A 279 -17.86 8.23 28.01
N PRO A 280 -18.63 9.20 28.56
CA PRO A 280 -20.08 9.08 28.70
C PRO A 280 -20.88 9.24 27.40
N LEU A 281 -20.19 9.45 26.27
CA LEU A 281 -20.74 9.58 24.91
C LEU A 281 -21.63 10.81 24.67
N LYS A 282 -21.98 11.58 25.71
CA LYS A 282 -22.69 12.87 25.64
C LYS A 282 -22.16 13.84 26.69
N ASP A 283 -22.15 15.12 26.36
CA ASP A 283 -21.78 16.19 27.30
C ASP A 283 -22.79 16.26 28.46
N ASN A 284 -22.37 16.88 29.56
CA ASN A 284 -23.16 17.07 30.79
C ASN A 284 -23.61 15.75 31.41
N ARG A 285 -22.72 14.76 31.43
CA ARG A 285 -22.89 13.44 32.05
C ARG A 285 -21.72 13.13 32.95
N LEU A 286 -21.95 12.27 33.95
CA LEU A 286 -20.89 11.80 34.85
C LEU A 286 -19.81 11.07 34.06
N LEU A 287 -18.56 11.30 34.45
CA LEU A 287 -17.43 10.47 34.01
C LEU A 287 -17.71 9.01 34.34
N LEU A 288 -17.51 8.11 33.38
CA LEU A 288 -17.73 6.69 33.61
C LEU A 288 -16.46 6.02 34.13
N GLU A 289 -16.63 5.04 35.00
CA GLU A 289 -15.57 4.07 35.29
C GLU A 289 -15.55 3.00 34.21
N ALA A 290 -14.34 2.62 33.78
CA ALA A 290 -14.13 1.47 32.91
C ALA A 290 -14.55 0.19 33.65
N LYS A 291 -15.31 -0.67 32.96
CA LYS A 291 -15.81 -1.95 33.48
C LYS A 291 -15.43 -3.08 32.54
N PRO A 292 -15.19 -4.29 33.06
CA PRO A 292 -15.06 -5.47 32.21
C PRO A 292 -16.36 -5.73 31.44
N LEU A 293 -16.25 -6.16 30.19
CA LEU A 293 -17.40 -6.55 29.34
C LEU A 293 -17.60 -8.07 29.29
N ASP A 294 -16.69 -8.83 29.89
CA ASP A 294 -16.77 -10.27 30.10
C ASP A 294 -16.25 -10.66 31.49
N GLU A 295 -16.30 -11.95 31.82
CA GLU A 295 -15.90 -12.48 33.12
C GLU A 295 -14.40 -12.82 33.23
N SER A 296 -13.59 -12.48 32.22
CA SER A 296 -12.16 -12.82 32.22
C SER A 296 -11.38 -12.07 33.31
N GLU A 297 -10.35 -12.70 33.86
CA GLU A 297 -9.45 -12.05 34.82
C GLU A 297 -8.71 -10.88 34.16
N GLU A 298 -8.37 -11.01 32.88
CA GLU A 298 -7.71 -9.99 32.07
C GLU A 298 -8.59 -8.75 31.90
N ALA A 299 -9.88 -8.88 31.58
CA ALA A 299 -10.79 -7.73 31.48
C ALA A 299 -10.96 -7.02 32.84
N ASN A 300 -11.13 -7.80 33.91
CA ASN A 300 -11.23 -7.26 35.27
C ASN A 300 -9.97 -6.50 35.68
N HIS A 301 -8.80 -7.07 35.39
CA HIS A 301 -7.50 -6.44 35.66
C HIS A 301 -7.31 -5.16 34.84
N THR A 302 -7.61 -5.23 33.53
CA THR A 302 -7.49 -4.10 32.61
C THR A 302 -8.38 -2.92 33.01
N ALA A 303 -9.62 -3.18 33.44
CA ALA A 303 -10.51 -2.13 33.92
C ALA A 303 -9.90 -1.36 35.12
N LYS A 304 -9.21 -2.04 36.04
CA LYS A 304 -8.53 -1.39 37.18
C LYS A 304 -7.36 -0.53 36.72
N VAL A 305 -6.53 -1.04 35.80
CA VAL A 305 -5.42 -0.29 35.18
C VAL A 305 -5.95 0.98 34.52
N VAL A 306 -7.03 0.87 33.74
CA VAL A 306 -7.60 1.98 32.97
C VAL A 306 -8.28 3.03 33.84
N ASN A 307 -8.90 2.62 34.95
CA ASN A 307 -9.44 3.57 35.93
C ASN A 307 -8.33 4.33 36.67
N GLU A 308 -7.20 3.70 36.98
CA GLU A 308 -6.03 4.41 37.52
C GLU A 308 -5.42 5.36 36.50
N LEU A 309 -5.26 4.91 35.26
CA LEU A 309 -4.86 5.72 34.11
C LEU A 309 -5.70 7.00 34.00
N SER A 310 -7.03 6.90 34.03
CA SER A 310 -7.91 8.07 33.95
C SER A 310 -7.70 9.06 35.10
N ARG A 311 -7.45 8.57 36.32
CA ARG A 311 -7.17 9.43 37.49
C ARG A 311 -5.82 10.14 37.36
N GLU A 312 -4.77 9.41 36.96
CA GLU A 312 -3.44 9.97 36.80
C GLU A 312 -3.37 11.01 35.69
N ILE A 313 -4.09 10.79 34.57
CA ILE A 313 -4.26 11.81 33.52
C ILE A 313 -4.85 13.09 34.11
N SER A 314 -5.96 12.98 34.84
CA SER A 314 -6.63 14.16 35.43
C SER A 314 -5.68 14.89 36.38
N ARG A 315 -4.99 14.15 37.26
CA ARG A 315 -4.02 14.71 38.22
C ARG A 315 -2.93 15.52 37.54
N ILE A 316 -2.37 15.02 36.43
CA ILE A 316 -1.34 15.73 35.67
C ILE A 316 -1.91 16.98 35.01
N LEU A 317 -3.05 16.86 34.33
CA LEU A 317 -3.60 17.94 33.50
C LEU A 317 -4.18 19.10 34.31
N VAL A 318 -4.82 18.86 35.46
CA VAL A 318 -5.42 19.91 36.30
C VAL A 318 -4.40 20.98 36.68
N SER A 319 -3.18 20.56 37.04
CA SER A 319 -2.09 21.45 37.44
C SER A 319 -1.28 22.02 36.27
N HIS A 320 -1.58 21.62 35.03
CA HIS A 320 -0.73 21.93 33.89
C HIS A 320 -0.82 23.42 33.49
N PRO A 321 0.30 24.13 33.22
CA PRO A 321 0.30 25.57 32.91
C PRO A 321 -0.59 25.98 31.73
N VAL A 322 -0.76 25.10 30.74
CA VAL A 322 -1.70 25.31 29.62
C VAL A 322 -3.12 25.52 30.12
N ASN A 323 -3.58 24.73 31.09
CA ASN A 323 -4.94 24.85 31.63
C ASN A 323 -5.11 26.11 32.48
N VAL A 324 -4.08 26.55 33.19
CA VAL A 324 -4.06 27.86 33.87
C VAL A 324 -4.25 28.99 32.86
N LYS A 325 -3.54 28.94 31.72
CA LYS A 325 -3.68 29.92 30.62
C LYS A 325 -5.07 29.86 29.97
N ARG A 326 -5.60 28.66 29.70
CA ARG A 326 -6.94 28.48 29.12
C ARG A 326 -8.03 29.06 30.02
N ALA A 327 -7.97 28.78 31.32
CA ALA A 327 -8.89 29.33 32.32
C ALA A 327 -8.84 30.86 32.35
N ALA A 328 -7.65 31.47 32.37
CA ALA A 328 -7.48 32.93 32.33
C ALA A 328 -8.05 33.58 31.05
N GLN A 329 -8.17 32.82 29.96
CA GLN A 329 -8.75 33.25 28.69
C GLN A 329 -10.27 32.96 28.58
N GLY A 330 -10.88 32.38 29.62
CA GLY A 330 -12.29 31.95 29.58
C GLY A 330 -12.54 30.75 28.65
N LYS A 331 -11.49 30.01 28.27
CA LYS A 331 -11.62 28.78 27.48
C LYS A 331 -11.88 27.58 28.40
N ASN A 332 -12.55 26.57 27.86
CA ASN A 332 -12.67 25.26 28.49
C ASN A 332 -11.30 24.66 28.79
N ILE A 333 -11.00 24.34 30.06
CA ILE A 333 -9.77 23.62 30.41
C ILE A 333 -9.81 22.18 29.88
N ALA A 334 -8.66 21.66 29.48
CA ALA A 334 -8.47 20.28 29.06
C ALA A 334 -7.87 19.48 30.22
N ASN A 335 -8.64 19.28 31.28
CA ASN A 335 -8.20 18.63 32.52
C ASN A 335 -8.46 17.11 32.56
N LEU A 336 -9.00 16.53 31.49
CA LEU A 336 -9.26 15.10 31.37
C LEU A 336 -8.98 14.60 29.95
N VAL A 337 -8.66 13.32 29.82
CA VAL A 337 -8.74 12.59 28.55
C VAL A 337 -9.79 11.49 28.69
N LEU A 338 -10.81 11.52 27.84
CA LEU A 338 -11.84 10.48 27.76
C LEU A 338 -11.31 9.31 26.94
N LEU A 339 -11.27 8.13 27.53
CA LEU A 339 -10.80 6.91 26.92
C LEU A 339 -12.00 6.19 26.30
N ARG A 340 -12.02 6.00 24.98
CA ARG A 340 -13.11 5.26 24.29
C ARG A 340 -12.57 4.25 23.29
N GLY A 341 -13.41 3.26 23.01
CA GLY A 341 -13.12 2.27 21.97
C GLY A 341 -11.81 1.54 22.22
N CYS A 342 -11.68 0.93 23.41
CA CYS A 342 -10.55 0.08 23.73
C CYS A 342 -10.37 -0.94 22.59
N GLY A 343 -9.16 -1.01 22.05
CA GLY A 343 -8.80 -2.02 21.09
C GLY A 343 -7.45 -2.63 21.47
N ILE A 344 -7.33 -3.94 21.38
CA ILE A 344 -6.05 -4.62 21.60
C ILE A 344 -5.36 -4.84 20.25
N ARG A 345 -4.02 -4.70 20.21
CA ARG A 345 -3.25 -5.08 19.02
C ARG A 345 -3.37 -6.59 18.87
N ILE A 346 -4.03 -6.99 17.79
CA ILE A 346 -4.34 -8.38 17.49
C ILE A 346 -3.07 -9.19 17.27
N GLU A 347 -3.11 -10.46 17.65
CA GLU A 347 -2.07 -11.43 17.37
C GLU A 347 -2.57 -12.37 16.26
N VAL A 348 -1.95 -12.26 15.08
CA VAL A 348 -2.31 -13.05 13.91
C VAL A 348 -1.06 -13.45 13.14
N PRO A 349 -1.08 -14.56 12.38
CA PRO A 349 -0.01 -14.89 11.45
C PRO A 349 0.19 -13.73 10.46
N PRO A 350 1.43 -13.24 10.25
CA PRO A 350 1.71 -12.22 9.25
C PRO A 350 1.21 -12.63 7.85
N PHE A 351 0.81 -11.64 7.04
CA PHE A 351 0.21 -11.87 5.73
C PHE A 351 1.09 -12.71 4.80
N HIS A 352 2.41 -12.46 4.82
CA HIS A 352 3.35 -13.22 4.00
C HIS A 352 3.45 -14.69 4.43
N GLU A 353 3.36 -15.00 5.72
CA GLU A 353 3.34 -16.39 6.21
C GLU A 353 2.04 -17.09 5.84
N LYS A 354 0.92 -16.34 5.89
CA LYS A 354 -0.41 -16.89 5.61
C LYS A 354 -0.64 -17.16 4.12
N HIS A 355 -0.21 -16.24 3.25
CA HIS A 355 -0.54 -16.26 1.82
C HIS A 355 0.65 -16.54 0.90
N GLY A 356 1.88 -16.51 1.42
CA GLY A 356 3.10 -16.72 0.63
C GLY A 356 3.45 -15.57 -0.31
N LEU A 357 2.90 -14.37 -0.09
CA LEU A 357 3.11 -13.17 -0.89
C LEU A 357 3.64 -12.05 0.00
N TRP A 358 4.73 -11.38 -0.40
CA TRP A 358 5.23 -10.21 0.33
C TRP A 358 4.35 -8.98 0.06
N PRO A 359 3.70 -8.38 1.07
CA PRO A 359 2.73 -7.33 0.86
C PRO A 359 3.26 -5.93 1.17
N CYS A 360 2.77 -4.95 0.42
CA CYS A 360 2.87 -3.53 0.76
C CYS A 360 1.51 -2.84 0.58
N MET A 361 1.34 -1.67 1.20
CA MET A 361 0.07 -0.95 1.18
C MET A 361 0.28 0.56 1.14
N VAL A 362 -0.45 1.25 0.28
CA VAL A 362 -0.64 2.71 0.35
C VAL A 362 -2.02 2.96 0.97
N ALA A 363 -2.04 3.29 2.26
CA ALA A 363 -3.26 3.55 3.03
C ALA A 363 -3.16 4.87 3.81
N PRO A 364 -3.76 5.97 3.30
CA PRO A 364 -3.73 7.24 4.00
C PRO A 364 -4.57 7.23 5.28
N THR A 365 -5.61 6.40 5.34
CA THR A 365 -6.49 6.28 6.49
C THR A 365 -5.78 5.52 7.61
N LYS A 366 -5.68 6.17 8.78
CA LYS A 366 -4.95 5.65 9.94
C LYS A 366 -5.44 4.27 10.40
N ILE A 367 -6.75 4.04 10.39
CA ILE A 367 -7.32 2.73 10.75
C ILE A 367 -6.85 1.61 9.79
N ILE A 368 -6.83 1.87 8.48
CA ILE A 368 -6.42 0.87 7.48
C ILE A 368 -4.92 0.65 7.52
N ALA A 369 -4.13 1.71 7.69
CA ALA A 369 -2.68 1.61 7.89
C ALA A 369 -2.34 0.77 9.14
N GLY A 370 -2.99 1.03 10.28
CA GLY A 370 -2.75 0.25 11.51
C GLY A 370 -3.22 -1.19 11.44
N LEU A 371 -4.31 -1.46 10.72
CA LEU A 371 -4.73 -2.82 10.40
C LEU A 371 -3.65 -3.51 9.55
N GLY A 372 -3.18 -2.89 8.47
CA GLY A 372 -2.10 -3.42 7.64
C GLY A 372 -0.83 -3.74 8.45
N MET A 373 -0.40 -2.83 9.31
CA MET A 373 0.75 -3.07 10.22
C MET A 373 0.50 -4.23 11.20
N SER A 374 -0.74 -4.42 11.65
CA SER A 374 -1.10 -5.57 12.50
C SER A 374 -1.00 -6.90 11.74
N LEU A 375 -1.16 -6.88 10.42
CA LEU A 375 -0.98 -8.04 9.54
C LEU A 375 0.46 -8.20 9.03
N GLY A 376 1.40 -7.34 9.47
CA GLY A 376 2.78 -7.34 8.97
C GLY A 376 2.92 -6.84 7.54
N ILE A 377 2.04 -5.93 7.10
CA ILE A 377 2.10 -5.27 5.80
C ILE A 377 2.87 -3.96 5.93
N ASP A 378 3.84 -3.75 5.04
CA ASP A 378 4.60 -2.49 4.99
C ASP A 378 3.72 -1.36 4.43
N ILE A 379 3.61 -0.26 5.18
CA ILE A 379 2.84 0.92 4.78
C ILE A 379 3.75 1.89 4.04
N LEU A 380 3.53 2.07 2.73
CA LEU A 380 4.35 2.88 1.86
C LEU A 380 3.96 4.36 1.92
N GLU A 381 4.98 5.22 1.86
CA GLU A 381 4.78 6.65 1.61
C GLU A 381 4.29 6.91 0.18
N ALA A 382 3.26 7.75 0.06
CA ALA A 382 2.79 8.29 -1.21
C ALA A 382 2.50 9.79 -1.04
N PRO A 383 3.39 10.69 -1.50
CA PRO A 383 3.22 12.13 -1.31
C PRO A 383 1.87 12.65 -1.82
N GLY A 384 1.15 13.41 -1.01
CA GLY A 384 -0.18 13.93 -1.37
C GLY A 384 -1.32 12.90 -1.31
N ALA A 385 -1.08 11.68 -0.82
CA ALA A 385 -2.13 10.74 -0.47
C ALA A 385 -2.78 11.13 0.87
N THR A 386 -3.82 11.95 0.83
CA THR A 386 -4.52 12.46 2.03
C THR A 386 -5.70 11.59 2.45
N GLY A 387 -6.24 10.79 1.54
CA GLY A 387 -7.45 9.98 1.77
C GLY A 387 -8.77 10.73 1.54
N ASP A 388 -8.77 12.05 1.73
CA ASP A 388 -9.91 12.93 1.44
C ASP A 388 -9.99 13.35 -0.04
N TYR A 389 -10.91 14.26 -0.37
CA TYR A 389 -11.12 14.77 -1.74
C TYR A 389 -9.92 15.52 -2.35
N ARG A 390 -8.85 15.79 -1.58
CA ARG A 390 -7.62 16.41 -2.07
C ARG A 390 -6.55 15.37 -2.42
N THR A 391 -6.85 14.08 -2.26
CA THR A 391 -5.88 13.01 -2.44
C THR A 391 -5.37 12.95 -3.88
N LEU A 392 -4.07 12.73 -4.05
CA LEU A 392 -3.45 12.50 -5.36
C LEU A 392 -3.42 11.02 -5.70
N LEU A 393 -4.34 10.57 -6.56
CA LEU A 393 -4.41 9.17 -7.01
C LEU A 393 -3.15 8.75 -7.80
N THR A 394 -2.62 9.64 -8.65
CA THR A 394 -1.38 9.42 -9.41
C THR A 394 -0.20 9.05 -8.51
N SER A 395 -0.06 9.72 -7.36
CA SER A 395 1.02 9.44 -6.41
C SER A 395 0.88 8.05 -5.79
N LYS A 396 -0.35 7.64 -5.44
CA LYS A 396 -0.62 6.28 -4.94
C LYS A 396 -0.29 5.21 -6.00
N ALA A 397 -0.68 5.44 -7.25
CA ALA A 397 -0.39 4.55 -8.37
C ALA A 397 1.13 4.40 -8.59
N ILE A 398 1.87 5.51 -8.58
CA ILE A 398 3.34 5.50 -8.72
C ILE A 398 4.00 4.74 -7.58
N ALA A 399 3.58 4.97 -6.33
CA ALA A 399 4.15 4.29 -5.16
C ALA A 399 3.99 2.76 -5.26
N ILE A 400 2.79 2.28 -5.59
CA ILE A 400 2.52 0.85 -5.77
C ILE A 400 3.29 0.28 -6.97
N ALA A 401 3.29 0.98 -8.12
CA ALA A 401 4.03 0.53 -9.29
C ALA A 401 5.54 0.40 -9.00
N ASN A 402 6.13 1.35 -8.29
CA ASN A 402 7.54 1.32 -7.91
C ASN A 402 7.85 0.17 -6.95
N ALA A 403 7.02 -0.04 -5.93
CA ALA A 403 7.17 -1.14 -4.99
C ALA A 403 7.06 -2.52 -5.66
N LEU A 404 6.12 -2.67 -6.59
CA LEU A 404 5.91 -3.88 -7.39
C LEU A 404 6.93 -4.05 -8.53
N SER A 405 7.70 -3.02 -8.88
CA SER A 405 8.71 -3.10 -9.95
C SER A 405 10.13 -3.22 -9.42
N ALA A 406 10.36 -3.08 -8.11
CA ALA A 406 11.68 -3.27 -7.53
C ALA A 406 12.25 -4.68 -7.85
N PRO A 407 13.57 -4.80 -8.16
CA PRO A 407 14.59 -3.76 -8.06
C PRO A 407 14.71 -2.82 -9.28
N LEU A 408 13.86 -2.95 -10.32
CA LEU A 408 13.93 -2.09 -11.51
C LEU A 408 13.71 -0.61 -11.15
N ASN A 409 12.75 -0.37 -10.26
CA ASN A 409 12.48 0.93 -9.67
C ASN A 409 12.83 0.93 -8.19
N ARG A 410 13.20 2.09 -7.66
CA ARG A 410 13.44 2.25 -6.23
C ARG A 410 12.11 2.14 -5.48
N CYS A 411 12.05 1.23 -4.51
CA CYS A 411 10.91 1.11 -3.62
C CYS A 411 10.71 2.40 -2.79
N PRO A 412 9.47 2.88 -2.60
CA PRO A 412 9.15 3.93 -1.63
C PRO A 412 9.61 3.56 -0.21
N ASN A 413 9.72 4.56 0.66
CA ASN A 413 9.98 4.29 2.07
C ASN A 413 8.73 3.72 2.75
N VAL A 414 8.96 3.03 3.85
CA VAL A 414 7.94 2.43 4.71
C VAL A 414 7.83 3.27 5.98
N PHE A 415 6.61 3.60 6.37
CA PHE A 415 6.29 4.27 7.63
C PHE A 415 6.59 3.35 8.83
N GLU A 416 7.30 3.86 9.83
CA GLU A 416 7.55 3.16 11.10
C GLU A 416 6.93 3.90 12.30
N PRO A 417 6.05 3.24 13.08
CA PRO A 417 5.54 3.79 14.33
C PRO A 417 6.65 4.08 15.36
N ALA A 418 6.38 5.02 16.27
CA ALA A 418 7.18 5.56 17.39
C ALA A 418 8.16 6.71 17.12
N GLU A 419 8.66 6.91 15.91
CA GLU A 419 9.65 7.99 15.64
C GLU A 419 9.26 8.94 14.50
N ASP A 420 8.06 8.79 13.93
CA ASP A 420 7.72 9.39 12.62
C ASP A 420 8.81 9.10 11.57
N GLY A 421 9.51 7.99 11.79
CA GLY A 421 10.65 7.54 11.03
C GLY A 421 10.21 6.78 9.80
N HIS A 422 11.06 6.81 8.79
CA HIS A 422 10.87 6.06 7.56
C HIS A 422 12.06 5.15 7.37
N LYS A 423 11.81 3.89 7.04
CA LYS A 423 12.85 2.97 6.58
C LYS A 423 12.77 2.77 5.07
N PRO A 424 13.88 2.40 4.41
CA PRO A 424 13.82 1.95 3.03
C PRO A 424 12.86 0.76 2.90
N GLY A 425 12.03 0.76 1.84
CA GLY A 425 11.25 -0.42 1.49
C GLY A 425 12.12 -1.57 0.98
N ARG A 426 11.49 -2.72 0.76
CA ARG A 426 12.17 -3.94 0.33
C ARG A 426 12.96 -3.76 -0.95
N SER A 427 14.22 -4.18 -0.95
CA SER A 427 15.12 -4.07 -2.11
C SER A 427 14.76 -5.04 -3.25
N ASP A 428 14.16 -6.19 -2.92
CA ASP A 428 13.65 -7.18 -3.86
C ASP A 428 12.21 -6.89 -4.33
N GLY A 429 11.57 -5.86 -3.78
CA GLY A 429 10.19 -5.48 -4.04
C GLY A 429 9.16 -6.31 -3.29
N TYR A 430 7.92 -6.21 -3.75
CA TYR A 430 6.75 -6.88 -3.16
C TYR A 430 6.01 -7.69 -4.21
N ASP A 431 5.27 -8.70 -3.75
CA ASP A 431 4.45 -9.57 -4.60
C ASP A 431 2.98 -9.11 -4.62
N PHE A 432 2.55 -8.36 -3.60
CA PHE A 432 1.19 -7.89 -3.45
C PHE A 432 1.17 -6.41 -3.02
N GLY A 433 0.70 -5.53 -3.90
CA GLY A 433 0.63 -4.08 -3.68
C GLY A 433 -0.81 -3.64 -3.50
N PHE A 434 -1.18 -3.21 -2.29
CA PHE A 434 -2.52 -2.76 -1.94
C PHE A 434 -2.65 -1.24 -2.06
N LEU A 435 -3.43 -0.77 -3.03
CA LEU A 435 -3.73 0.64 -3.26
C LEU A 435 -5.12 0.97 -2.68
N HIS A 436 -5.17 1.71 -1.57
CA HIS A 436 -6.43 2.11 -0.93
C HIS A 436 -6.95 3.46 -1.45
N ILE A 437 -8.22 3.52 -1.85
CA ILE A 437 -8.89 4.73 -2.32
C ILE A 437 -10.10 5.04 -1.42
N LYS A 438 -9.91 5.95 -0.46
CA LYS A 438 -10.94 6.31 0.55
C LYS A 438 -12.00 7.31 0.08
N ALA A 439 -11.63 8.27 -0.78
CA ALA A 439 -12.49 9.40 -1.13
C ALA A 439 -13.86 9.04 -1.74
N ILE A 440 -14.01 7.83 -2.31
CA ILE A 440 -15.29 7.39 -2.90
C ILE A 440 -16.32 7.04 -1.81
N ASP A 441 -15.86 6.48 -0.70
CA ASP A 441 -16.69 6.20 0.48
C ASP A 441 -17.18 7.50 1.14
N ASP A 442 -16.30 8.50 1.26
CA ASP A 442 -16.67 9.82 1.77
C ASP A 442 -17.79 10.44 0.92
N ALA A 443 -17.76 10.26 -0.40
CA ALA A 443 -18.84 10.71 -1.29
C ALA A 443 -20.16 9.95 -1.08
N GLY A 444 -20.09 8.66 -0.72
CA GLY A 444 -21.21 7.86 -0.25
C GLY A 444 -21.86 8.48 0.98
N HIS A 445 -21.07 8.68 2.04
CA HIS A 445 -21.51 9.28 3.30
C HIS A 445 -22.08 10.70 3.14
N ASP A 446 -21.43 11.53 2.32
CA ASP A 446 -21.85 12.90 2.05
C ASP A 446 -23.06 12.99 1.11
N LYS A 447 -23.58 11.85 0.63
CA LYS A 447 -24.65 11.75 -0.38
C LYS A 447 -24.33 12.51 -1.66
N ALA A 448 -23.04 12.68 -1.95
CA ALA A 448 -22.53 13.46 -3.06
C ALA A 448 -22.55 12.63 -4.35
N THR A 449 -23.75 12.35 -4.87
CA THR A 449 -23.98 11.44 -6.01
C THR A 449 -23.07 11.74 -7.20
N LEU A 450 -23.06 13.00 -7.65
CA LEU A 450 -22.27 13.40 -8.81
C LEU A 450 -20.76 13.35 -8.54
N PHE A 451 -20.34 13.67 -7.32
CA PHE A 451 -18.95 13.50 -6.92
C PHE A 451 -18.56 12.02 -6.94
N LYS A 452 -19.40 11.10 -6.44
CA LYS A 452 -19.12 9.66 -6.45
C LYS A 452 -18.92 9.15 -7.88
N VAL A 453 -19.78 9.56 -8.83
CA VAL A 453 -19.64 9.26 -10.27
C VAL A 453 -18.31 9.79 -10.82
N ARG A 454 -18.05 11.10 -10.71
CA ARG A 454 -16.82 11.72 -11.26
C ARG A 454 -15.54 11.24 -10.56
N GLY A 455 -15.65 10.88 -9.28
CA GLY A 455 -14.58 10.27 -8.49
C GLY A 455 -14.20 8.90 -9.05
N LEU A 456 -15.17 8.07 -9.42
CA LEU A 456 -14.92 6.78 -10.07
C LEU A 456 -14.24 6.94 -11.44
N GLU A 457 -14.61 7.96 -12.23
CA GLU A 457 -13.91 8.30 -13.48
C GLU A 457 -12.44 8.70 -13.23
N ALA A 458 -12.17 9.42 -12.14
CA ALA A 458 -10.82 9.77 -11.73
C ALA A 458 -10.02 8.52 -11.27
N VAL A 459 -10.66 7.58 -10.58
CA VAL A 459 -10.06 6.27 -10.24
C VAL A 459 -9.72 5.48 -11.50
N ASP A 460 -10.63 5.43 -12.47
CA ASP A 460 -10.42 4.77 -13.76
C ASP A 460 -9.20 5.31 -14.50
N LYS A 461 -9.01 6.64 -14.52
CA LYS A 461 -7.80 7.26 -15.07
C LYS A 461 -6.53 6.85 -14.31
N ALA A 462 -6.59 6.73 -12.98
CA ALA A 462 -5.46 6.30 -12.16
C ALA A 462 -5.07 4.83 -12.40
N ILE A 463 -6.05 3.96 -12.66
CA ILE A 463 -5.82 2.57 -13.08
C ILE A 463 -4.98 2.52 -14.35
N ARG A 464 -5.28 3.38 -15.34
CA ARG A 464 -4.50 3.45 -16.58
C ARG A 464 -3.06 3.90 -16.36
N GLN A 465 -2.83 4.86 -15.45
CA GLN A 465 -1.47 5.28 -15.06
C GLN A 465 -0.70 4.14 -14.39
N LEU A 466 -1.33 3.43 -13.46
CA LEU A 466 -0.75 2.25 -12.79
C LEU A 466 -0.39 1.17 -13.81
N ALA A 467 -1.31 0.82 -14.70
CA ALA A 467 -1.11 -0.19 -15.73
C ALA A 467 0.04 0.17 -16.68
N LYS A 468 0.15 1.44 -17.12
CA LYS A 468 1.28 1.91 -17.93
C LYS A 468 2.62 1.70 -17.23
N LEU A 469 2.72 2.06 -15.95
CA LEU A 469 3.96 1.91 -15.18
C LEU A 469 4.36 0.44 -14.99
N LEU A 470 3.39 -0.42 -14.68
CA LEU A 470 3.63 -1.85 -14.55
C LEU A 470 3.97 -2.50 -15.90
N TRP A 471 3.39 -2.03 -17.00
CA TRP A 471 3.66 -2.57 -18.34
C TRP A 471 5.10 -2.31 -18.75
N LEU A 472 5.60 -1.10 -18.51
CA LEU A 472 7.02 -0.76 -18.74
C LEU A 472 7.98 -1.68 -17.97
N ALA A 473 7.59 -2.10 -16.76
CA ALA A 473 8.35 -3.07 -15.97
C ALA A 473 8.22 -4.50 -16.51
N GLU A 474 7.01 -4.94 -16.88
CA GLU A 474 6.73 -6.28 -17.45
C GLU A 474 7.53 -6.50 -18.73
N SER A 475 7.48 -5.55 -19.66
CA SER A 475 8.13 -5.64 -20.98
C SER A 475 9.66 -5.68 -20.93
N SER A 476 10.27 -5.36 -19.78
CA SER A 476 11.72 -5.28 -19.60
C SER A 476 12.27 -6.26 -18.56
N SER A 477 11.45 -7.20 -18.05
CA SER A 477 11.83 -8.11 -16.96
C SER A 477 11.16 -9.47 -17.03
N ASN A 478 11.40 -10.32 -16.03
CA ASN A 478 10.73 -11.61 -15.84
C ASN A 478 9.52 -11.53 -14.89
N TYR A 479 8.99 -10.32 -14.66
CA TYR A 479 7.76 -10.14 -13.89
C TYR A 479 6.52 -10.39 -14.75
N GLN A 480 5.45 -10.85 -14.12
CA GLN A 480 4.12 -10.89 -14.69
C GLN A 480 3.16 -10.22 -13.71
N TYR A 481 2.47 -9.18 -14.16
CA TYR A 481 1.58 -8.41 -13.31
C TYR A 481 0.11 -8.77 -13.52
N PHE A 482 -0.64 -8.62 -12.44
CA PHE A 482 -2.06 -8.84 -12.37
C PHE A 482 -2.73 -7.60 -11.78
N LEU A 483 -3.84 -7.19 -12.38
CA LEU A 483 -4.68 -6.12 -11.85
C LEU A 483 -5.88 -6.76 -11.15
N CYS A 484 -6.15 -6.36 -9.93
CA CYS A 484 -7.30 -6.82 -9.15
C CYS A 484 -8.01 -5.61 -8.55
N VAL A 485 -9.33 -5.50 -8.74
CA VAL A 485 -10.11 -4.35 -8.30
C VAL A 485 -11.39 -4.80 -7.60
N THR A 486 -11.68 -4.20 -6.44
CA THR A 486 -12.95 -4.36 -5.73
C THR A 486 -13.13 -3.20 -4.74
N GLY A 487 -14.18 -3.26 -3.92
CA GLY A 487 -14.34 -2.42 -2.73
C GLY A 487 -14.43 -3.26 -1.46
N ASP A 488 -14.29 -2.62 -0.31
CA ASP A 488 -14.41 -3.27 0.99
C ASP A 488 -15.85 -3.39 1.47
N HIS A 489 -16.74 -2.47 1.11
CA HIS A 489 -18.17 -2.54 1.38
C HIS A 489 -18.95 -1.64 0.40
N SER A 490 -20.26 -1.62 0.56
CA SER A 490 -21.17 -0.72 -0.16
C SER A 490 -21.50 0.48 0.72
N THR A 491 -21.42 1.68 0.17
CA THR A 491 -21.84 2.93 0.84
C THR A 491 -22.79 3.71 -0.06
N PRO A 492 -24.06 3.31 -0.14
CA PRO A 492 -24.99 3.89 -1.08
C PRO A 492 -25.27 5.36 -0.77
N VAL A 493 -25.17 6.22 -1.78
CA VAL A 493 -25.35 7.67 -1.59
C VAL A 493 -26.76 8.05 -1.12
N GLU A 494 -27.77 7.24 -1.42
CA GLU A 494 -29.13 7.45 -0.92
C GLU A 494 -29.20 7.22 0.61
N TYR A 495 -28.41 6.29 1.13
CA TYR A 495 -28.41 5.93 2.54
C TYR A 495 -27.49 6.88 3.32
N GLY A 496 -26.29 7.13 2.82
CA GLY A 496 -25.25 7.93 3.50
C GLY A 496 -24.50 7.15 4.59
N ASP A 497 -24.59 5.82 4.57
CA ASP A 497 -23.91 4.94 5.51
C ASP A 497 -23.63 3.58 4.85
N HIS A 498 -22.77 2.79 5.48
CA HIS A 498 -22.41 1.46 5.01
C HIS A 498 -23.64 0.55 4.97
N SER A 499 -23.70 -0.30 3.96
CA SER A 499 -24.83 -1.19 3.73
C SER A 499 -24.36 -2.63 3.45
N PHE A 500 -25.31 -3.51 3.14
CA PHE A 500 -25.09 -4.96 3.07
C PHE A 500 -25.13 -5.52 1.64
N GLU A 501 -25.27 -4.65 0.63
CA GLU A 501 -25.20 -5.02 -0.77
C GLU A 501 -23.79 -5.57 -1.09
N PRO A 502 -23.69 -6.67 -1.86
CA PRO A 502 -22.41 -7.22 -2.25
C PRO A 502 -21.67 -6.28 -3.21
N VAL A 503 -20.35 -6.37 -3.21
CA VAL A 503 -19.47 -5.47 -3.96
C VAL A 503 -18.91 -6.19 -5.19
N PRO A 504 -18.82 -5.52 -6.37
CA PRO A 504 -18.22 -6.13 -7.55
C PRO A 504 -16.72 -6.40 -7.35
N PHE A 505 -16.26 -7.54 -7.84
CA PHE A 505 -14.86 -7.98 -7.85
C PHE A 505 -14.44 -8.30 -9.29
N THR A 506 -13.26 -7.87 -9.69
CA THR A 506 -12.65 -8.23 -10.98
C THR A 506 -11.14 -8.41 -10.89
N MET A 507 -10.59 -9.33 -11.69
CA MET A 507 -9.15 -9.56 -11.78
C MET A 507 -8.74 -10.03 -13.18
N CYS A 508 -7.66 -9.46 -13.72
CA CYS A 508 -7.10 -9.85 -15.01
C CYS A 508 -5.56 -9.86 -14.99
N ARG A 509 -4.95 -10.41 -16.04
CA ARG A 509 -3.51 -10.22 -16.31
C ARG A 509 -3.29 -8.86 -16.95
N LEU A 510 -2.15 -8.23 -16.66
CA LEU A 510 -1.83 -6.93 -17.23
C LEU A 510 -1.74 -6.97 -18.77
N LYS A 511 -1.13 -8.01 -19.35
CA LYS A 511 -1.09 -8.21 -20.81
C LYS A 511 -2.47 -8.25 -21.48
N ASP A 512 -3.47 -8.82 -20.79
CA ASP A 512 -4.82 -8.96 -21.33
C ASP A 512 -5.54 -7.60 -21.23
N PHE A 513 -5.32 -6.87 -20.14
CA PHE A 513 -5.75 -5.48 -20.02
C PHE A 513 -5.14 -4.58 -21.11
N VAL A 514 -3.84 -4.71 -21.40
CA VAL A 514 -3.17 -3.94 -22.47
C VAL A 514 -3.84 -4.19 -23.81
N SER A 515 -4.20 -5.44 -24.09
CA SER A 515 -4.97 -5.80 -25.29
C SER A 515 -6.36 -5.15 -25.29
N ALA A 516 -7.04 -5.15 -24.14
CA ALA A 516 -8.38 -4.60 -23.97
C ALA A 516 -8.47 -3.08 -24.17
N VAL A 517 -7.44 -2.34 -23.77
CA VAL A 517 -7.40 -0.88 -23.96
C VAL A 517 -6.95 -0.43 -25.35
N GLY A 518 -6.76 -1.37 -26.29
CA GLY A 518 -6.37 -1.07 -27.68
C GLY A 518 -4.88 -1.27 -27.99
N GLY A 519 -4.15 -1.97 -27.11
CA GLY A 519 -2.75 -2.34 -27.32
C GLY A 519 -1.74 -1.40 -26.65
N GLU A 520 -0.47 -1.78 -26.79
CA GLU A 520 0.66 -1.13 -26.12
C GLU A 520 0.80 0.36 -26.49
N SER A 521 0.66 0.74 -27.76
CA SER A 521 0.79 2.14 -28.20
C SER A 521 -0.19 3.05 -27.46
N VAL A 522 -1.46 2.63 -27.38
CA VAL A 522 -2.55 3.37 -26.72
C VAL A 522 -2.31 3.48 -25.22
N LEU A 523 -1.78 2.42 -24.59
CA LEU A 523 -1.42 2.46 -23.18
C LEU A 523 -0.25 3.42 -22.92
N LEU A 524 0.79 3.39 -23.76
CA LEU A 524 2.00 4.21 -23.59
C LEU A 524 1.75 5.70 -23.81
N GLU A 525 0.69 6.10 -24.53
CA GLU A 525 0.25 7.50 -24.66
C GLU A 525 -0.34 8.10 -23.38
N THR A 526 -0.67 7.27 -22.38
CA THR A 526 -1.29 7.74 -21.12
C THR A 526 -0.39 8.75 -20.40
N SER A 527 -0.88 9.96 -20.13
CA SER A 527 -0.15 10.95 -19.31
C SER A 527 0.03 10.44 -17.87
N LEU A 528 1.23 10.62 -17.34
CA LEU A 528 1.58 10.35 -15.93
C LEU A 528 1.50 11.62 -15.06
N ASP A 529 1.00 12.73 -15.61
CA ASP A 529 0.84 13.96 -14.86
C ASP A 529 -0.19 13.78 -13.74
N PRO A 530 0.06 14.35 -12.55
CA PRO A 530 -0.93 14.37 -11.48
C PRO A 530 -2.20 15.08 -11.93
N PHE A 531 -3.34 14.54 -11.53
CA PHE A 531 -4.63 15.19 -11.70
C PHE A 531 -5.38 15.21 -10.36
N PRO A 532 -6.15 16.26 -10.07
CA PRO A 532 -6.97 16.32 -8.87
C PRO A 532 -8.20 15.42 -9.02
N LEU A 533 -8.77 15.00 -7.89
CA LEU A 533 -10.17 14.59 -7.87
C LEU A 533 -11.05 15.79 -8.28
N PRO A 534 -12.24 15.53 -8.86
CA PRO A 534 -13.16 16.60 -9.26
C PRO A 534 -13.46 17.53 -8.07
N THR A 535 -13.26 18.84 -8.21
CA THR A 535 -13.60 19.85 -7.20
C THR A 535 -14.85 20.63 -7.63
N ASN A 536 -15.78 20.86 -6.70
CA ASN A 536 -17.01 21.64 -6.93
C ASN A 536 -17.85 21.18 -8.13
N VAL A 537 -18.36 19.95 -8.11
CA VAL A 537 -19.38 19.56 -9.09
C VAL A 537 -20.71 20.19 -8.67
N ILE A 538 -21.01 21.37 -9.21
CA ILE A 538 -22.33 21.99 -9.11
C ILE A 538 -23.31 21.04 -9.81
N GLU A 539 -24.50 20.82 -9.22
CA GLU A 539 -25.56 19.93 -9.73
C GLU A 539 -26.19 20.36 -11.08
N THR A 540 -25.50 21.18 -11.86
CA THR A 540 -25.99 21.75 -13.10
C THR A 540 -25.06 21.33 -14.23
N GLU A 541 -25.26 20.10 -14.73
CA GLU A 541 -25.17 19.76 -16.16
C GLU A 541 -25.33 18.24 -16.32
N GLU A 542 -26.48 17.84 -16.90
CA GLU A 542 -26.59 16.56 -17.58
C GLU A 542 -25.76 16.65 -18.86
N GLU A 543 -24.53 16.12 -18.83
CA GLU A 543 -23.82 15.83 -20.08
C GLU A 543 -24.47 14.58 -20.71
N ASP A 544 -25.05 14.76 -21.89
CA ASP A 544 -25.58 13.70 -22.75
C ASP A 544 -24.42 12.76 -23.14
N GLY A 545 -24.28 11.68 -22.39
CA GLY A 545 -23.31 10.63 -22.63
C GLY A 545 -23.63 9.91 -23.93
N GLY A 546 -22.97 10.31 -25.01
CA GLY A 546 -23.05 9.64 -26.30
C GLY A 546 -22.95 8.12 -26.15
N LYS A 547 -23.81 7.39 -26.87
CA LYS A 547 -23.84 5.92 -26.87
C LYS A 547 -22.46 5.35 -27.17
N ARG A 548 -21.80 4.83 -26.14
CA ARG A 548 -20.59 4.02 -26.27
C ARG A 548 -21.00 2.66 -26.87
N GLU A 549 -20.22 2.14 -27.80
CA GLU A 549 -20.35 0.72 -28.18
C GLU A 549 -20.07 -0.13 -26.94
N ALA A 550 -20.97 -1.08 -26.66
CA ALA A 550 -20.83 -1.95 -25.50
C ALA A 550 -19.54 -2.79 -25.66
N PRO A 551 -18.64 -2.77 -24.66
CA PRO A 551 -17.43 -3.57 -24.72
C PRO A 551 -17.79 -5.06 -24.83
N SER A 552 -17.06 -5.81 -25.67
CA SER A 552 -17.15 -7.26 -25.73
C SER A 552 -16.14 -7.90 -24.79
N ALA A 553 -16.47 -9.04 -24.17
CA ALA A 553 -15.49 -9.82 -23.44
C ALA A 553 -14.33 -10.25 -24.37
N ILE A 554 -13.11 -10.16 -23.86
CA ILE A 554 -11.85 -10.36 -24.60
C ILE A 554 -11.15 -11.63 -24.13
N SER A 555 -11.03 -11.80 -22.81
CA SER A 555 -10.45 -12.98 -22.19
C SER A 555 -11.02 -13.19 -20.79
N GLY A 556 -10.99 -14.42 -20.29
CA GLY A 556 -11.55 -14.77 -18.98
C GLY A 556 -13.02 -15.22 -19.09
N ASP A 557 -13.94 -14.51 -18.45
CA ASP A 557 -15.38 -14.82 -18.50
C ASP A 557 -16.19 -13.94 -19.47
N SER A 558 -17.52 -14.02 -19.44
CA SER A 558 -18.40 -13.32 -20.38
C SER A 558 -18.74 -11.88 -19.99
N VAL A 559 -18.24 -11.38 -18.86
CA VAL A 559 -18.53 -10.02 -18.38
C VAL A 559 -17.60 -9.03 -19.07
N SER A 560 -18.12 -7.86 -19.45
CA SER A 560 -17.37 -6.83 -20.16
C SER A 560 -17.46 -5.42 -19.55
N GLU A 561 -18.24 -5.27 -18.48
CA GLU A 561 -18.43 -4.01 -17.77
C GLU A 561 -18.29 -4.26 -16.27
N LEU A 562 -17.63 -3.36 -15.55
CA LEU A 562 -17.51 -3.47 -14.09
C LEU A 562 -18.65 -2.73 -13.41
N ASN A 563 -19.68 -3.46 -12.99
CA ASN A 563 -20.73 -2.93 -12.11
C ASN A 563 -21.43 -4.03 -11.31
N GLU A 564 -22.26 -3.63 -10.34
CA GLU A 564 -22.98 -4.51 -9.41
C GLU A 564 -23.85 -5.55 -10.14
N ILE A 565 -24.43 -5.19 -11.29
CA ILE A 565 -25.29 -6.09 -12.07
C ILE A 565 -24.46 -6.99 -12.99
N ALA A 566 -23.50 -6.41 -13.72
CA ALA A 566 -22.71 -7.13 -14.69
C ALA A 566 -21.82 -8.18 -14.02
N ALA A 567 -21.16 -7.83 -12.91
CA ALA A 567 -20.29 -8.73 -12.16
C ALA A 567 -21.01 -9.96 -11.59
N ALA A 568 -22.33 -9.86 -11.33
CA ALA A 568 -23.16 -10.99 -10.89
C ALA A 568 -23.22 -12.15 -11.92
N ARG A 569 -22.93 -11.86 -13.19
CA ARG A 569 -22.89 -12.84 -14.29
C ARG A 569 -21.50 -13.48 -14.46
N GLY A 570 -20.51 -13.03 -13.69
CA GLY A 570 -19.14 -13.51 -13.75
C GLY A 570 -18.99 -14.94 -13.25
N CYS A 571 -17.90 -15.60 -13.65
CA CYS A 571 -17.69 -17.02 -13.37
C CYS A 571 -17.44 -17.33 -11.89
N LEU A 572 -17.09 -16.32 -11.07
CA LEU A 572 -16.93 -16.47 -9.63
C LEU A 572 -18.29 -16.52 -8.91
N GLY A 573 -19.39 -16.15 -9.58
CA GLY A 573 -20.71 -16.05 -8.96
C GLY A 573 -20.71 -15.04 -7.81
N ARG A 574 -21.28 -15.44 -6.67
CA ARG A 574 -21.27 -14.67 -5.42
C ARG A 574 -20.46 -15.44 -4.37
N PHE A 575 -19.47 -14.80 -3.76
CA PHE A 575 -18.55 -15.44 -2.82
C PHE A 575 -18.27 -14.58 -1.58
N HIS A 576 -17.70 -15.19 -0.54
CA HIS A 576 -17.44 -14.52 0.73
C HIS A 576 -16.07 -13.83 0.71
N GLY A 577 -15.94 -12.64 1.29
CA GLY A 577 -14.71 -11.84 1.28
C GLY A 577 -13.47 -12.56 1.83
N GLY A 578 -13.65 -13.35 2.89
CA GLY A 578 -12.66 -14.32 3.39
C GLY A 578 -12.03 -15.28 2.36
N GLU A 579 -12.68 -15.51 1.22
CA GLU A 579 -12.20 -16.36 0.14
C GLU A 579 -11.38 -15.61 -0.92
N MET A 580 -11.36 -14.26 -0.88
CA MET A 580 -10.76 -13.39 -1.90
C MET A 580 -9.28 -13.72 -2.16
N MET A 581 -8.48 -13.85 -1.10
CA MET A 581 -7.06 -14.22 -1.26
C MET A 581 -6.90 -15.63 -1.84
N GLY A 582 -7.84 -16.55 -1.56
CA GLY A 582 -7.89 -17.86 -2.18
C GLY A 582 -8.19 -17.79 -3.69
N VAL A 583 -9.09 -16.90 -4.10
CA VAL A 583 -9.37 -16.63 -5.52
C VAL A 583 -8.14 -16.05 -6.20
N ILE A 584 -7.53 -15.01 -5.63
CA ILE A 584 -6.33 -14.35 -6.17
C ILE A 584 -5.19 -15.37 -6.33
N THR A 585 -4.85 -16.10 -5.28
CA THR A 585 -3.73 -17.07 -5.31
C THR A 585 -3.98 -18.25 -6.26
N LYS A 586 -5.25 -18.67 -6.45
CA LYS A 586 -5.60 -19.65 -7.48
C LYS A 586 -5.46 -19.07 -8.88
N PHE A 587 -5.94 -17.85 -9.12
CA PHE A 587 -5.84 -17.19 -10.43
C PHE A 587 -4.38 -17.01 -10.86
N LEU A 588 -3.50 -16.63 -9.93
CA LEU A 588 -2.06 -16.55 -10.18
C LEU A 588 -1.44 -17.88 -10.65
N LYS A 589 -2.02 -19.03 -10.31
CA LYS A 589 -1.51 -20.37 -10.69
C LYS A 589 -2.08 -20.87 -12.02
N LEU A 590 -3.05 -20.18 -12.60
CA LEU A 590 -3.60 -20.59 -13.88
C LEU A 590 -2.64 -20.22 -15.01
N ASP A 591 -2.19 -21.24 -15.75
CA ASP A 591 -1.54 -21.05 -17.04
C ASP A 591 -2.63 -20.89 -18.11
N LEU A 592 -3.20 -19.67 -18.19
CA LEU A 592 -4.25 -19.32 -19.16
C LEU A 592 -3.71 -18.98 -20.55
#